data_AF-A0A2E3NEC1-F1
#
_entry.id   AF-A0A2E3NEC1-F1
#
_cell.length_a   1.000
_cell.length_b   1.000
_cell.length_c   1.000
_cell.angle_alpha   90.00
_cell.angle_beta   90.00
_cell.angle_gamma   90.00
#
_symmetry.space_group_name_H-M   'P 1'
#
loop_
_entity.id
_entity.type
_entity.pdbx_description
1 polymer ?
#
loop_
_entity_poly.entity_id
_entity_poly.type
_entity_poly.pdbx_seq_one_letter_code
_entity_poly.pdbx_strand_id
1 'polypeptide(L)'
;MSVAASRLGDIVRNASLLGLALAVAYFGYGLHRAVDALEPFAGEIASITRQIEATRQTLEPLIEATPAALDQVERVQERVPEILAELERYRVLVPEFLAEIEAVRAQVPTALASVTAIEERVAALQADLPRILSVSEEAIATVREADASIQHGVALVPEILSESEALRDTIPPSLDRLDALLEGASKASKSAGRGVWRGFIRGVISTPLDLLRDAEEALLRSVVFDGKASPEDFESLNEVADELLSTEGETQRDWVNPSTGNGGSVELVDRFEREGRECRRLRVVLQPREGGPEEFGKTVCLDERGGWEVVESDR
;
A
#
# COMPACT_ATOMS: atom_id res chain seq x y z
N MET A 1 41.28 -11.12 -149.67
CA MET A 1 40.92 -11.85 -148.43
C MET A 1 41.43 -11.18 -147.13
N SER A 2 42.35 -10.20 -147.13
CA SER A 2 42.88 -9.63 -145.88
C SER A 2 42.04 -8.52 -145.20
N VAL A 3 41.13 -7.86 -145.92
CA VAL A 3 40.30 -6.75 -145.36
C VAL A 3 39.15 -7.25 -144.47
N ALA A 4 38.68 -8.48 -144.67
CA ALA A 4 37.62 -9.07 -143.84
C ALA A 4 38.16 -9.52 -142.46
N ALA A 5 39.42 -9.96 -142.40
CA ALA A 5 40.06 -10.42 -141.17
C ALA A 5 40.37 -9.27 -140.19
N SER A 6 40.74 -8.08 -140.70
CA SER A 6 40.99 -6.92 -139.84
C SER A 6 39.72 -6.35 -139.21
N ARG A 7 38.61 -6.27 -139.98
CA ARG A 7 37.30 -5.83 -139.46
C ARG A 7 36.74 -6.76 -138.38
N LEU A 8 36.98 -8.07 -138.49
CA LEU A 8 36.56 -9.04 -137.47
C LEU A 8 37.31 -8.84 -136.14
N GLY A 9 38.61 -8.55 -136.20
CA GLY A 9 39.44 -8.27 -135.02
C GLY A 9 39.01 -7.01 -134.25
N ASP A 10 38.65 -5.94 -134.98
CA ASP A 10 38.14 -4.70 -134.36
C ASP A 10 36.76 -4.91 -133.70
N ILE A 11 35.88 -5.73 -134.30
CA ILE A 11 34.58 -6.07 -133.71
C ILE A 11 34.76 -6.88 -132.41
N VAL A 12 35.66 -7.86 -132.39
CA VAL A 12 35.95 -8.66 -131.19
C VAL A 12 36.56 -7.79 -130.09
N ARG A 13 37.49 -6.89 -130.42
CA ARG A 13 38.08 -5.94 -129.46
C ARG A 13 37.01 -5.03 -128.86
N ASN A 14 36.16 -4.42 -129.69
CA ASN A 14 35.11 -3.52 -129.21
C ASN A 14 34.05 -4.26 -128.38
N ALA A 15 33.69 -5.49 -128.74
CA ALA A 15 32.79 -6.33 -127.97
C ALA A 15 33.39 -6.70 -126.59
N SER A 16 34.69 -7.00 -126.52
CA SER A 16 35.37 -7.26 -125.25
C SER A 16 35.45 -6.00 -124.35
N LEU A 17 35.65 -4.82 -124.93
CA LEU A 17 35.65 -3.54 -124.21
C LEU A 17 34.26 -3.18 -123.67
N LEU A 18 33.21 -3.40 -124.47
CA LEU A 18 31.81 -3.26 -124.02
C LEU A 18 31.46 -4.25 -122.91
N GLY A 19 31.90 -5.50 -123.02
CA GLY A 19 31.71 -6.52 -121.97
C GLY A 19 32.42 -6.15 -120.67
N LEU A 20 33.65 -5.63 -120.75
CA LEU A 20 34.39 -5.13 -119.59
C LEU A 20 33.68 -3.92 -118.96
N ALA A 21 33.25 -2.95 -119.77
CA ALA A 21 32.54 -1.77 -119.27
C ALA A 21 31.23 -2.15 -118.56
N LEU A 22 30.49 -3.13 -119.10
CA LEU A 22 29.27 -3.63 -118.49
C LEU A 22 29.52 -4.41 -117.20
N ALA A 23 30.62 -5.18 -117.12
CA ALA A 23 31.03 -5.87 -115.90
C ALA A 23 31.47 -4.88 -114.80
N VAL A 24 32.21 -3.83 -115.16
CA VAL A 24 32.60 -2.76 -114.22
C VAL A 24 31.40 -1.97 -113.75
N ALA A 25 30.45 -1.65 -114.64
CA ALA A 25 29.20 -0.99 -114.27
C ALA A 25 28.33 -1.87 -113.35
N TYR A 26 28.22 -3.16 -113.64
CA TYR A 26 27.50 -4.12 -112.80
C TYR A 26 28.17 -4.28 -111.42
N PHE A 27 29.50 -4.35 -111.38
CA PHE A 27 30.27 -4.40 -110.14
C PHE A 27 30.10 -3.10 -109.33
N GLY A 28 30.17 -1.94 -109.98
CA GLY A 28 29.93 -0.64 -109.34
C GLY A 28 28.52 -0.52 -108.77
N TYR A 29 27.51 -1.01 -109.51
CA TYR A 29 26.13 -1.09 -109.02
C TYR A 29 26.00 -2.06 -107.83
N GLY A 30 26.65 -3.22 -107.88
CA GLY A 30 26.69 -4.18 -106.78
C GLY A 30 27.35 -3.62 -105.52
N LEU A 31 28.44 -2.86 -105.68
CA LEU A 31 29.14 -2.20 -104.58
C LEU A 31 28.29 -1.09 -103.96
N HIS A 32 27.62 -0.27 -104.78
CA HIS A 32 26.71 0.76 -104.27
C HIS A 32 25.55 0.15 -103.49
N ARG A 33 24.93 -0.91 -104.03
CA ARG A 33 23.86 -1.64 -103.35
C ARG A 33 24.31 -2.30 -102.05
N ALA A 34 25.56 -2.76 -101.98
CA ALA A 34 26.13 -3.32 -100.74
C ALA A 34 26.37 -2.22 -99.69
N VAL A 35 26.80 -1.02 -100.10
CA VAL A 35 26.95 0.14 -99.21
C VAL A 35 25.59 0.62 -98.69
N ASP A 36 24.58 0.72 -99.56
CA ASP A 36 23.23 1.13 -99.17
C ASP A 36 22.60 0.12 -98.18
N ALA A 37 22.95 -1.16 -98.30
CA ALA A 37 22.52 -2.20 -97.35
C ALA A 37 23.21 -2.10 -95.97
N LEU A 38 24.33 -1.38 -95.85
CA LEU A 38 25.06 -1.17 -94.58
C LEU A 38 24.58 0.06 -93.80
N GLU A 39 23.91 1.00 -94.46
CA GLU A 39 23.43 2.24 -93.84
C GLU A 39 22.39 2.02 -92.71
N PRO A 40 21.46 1.05 -92.80
CA PRO A 40 20.57 0.70 -91.68
C PRO A 40 21.33 0.24 -90.44
N PHE A 41 22.41 -0.53 -90.60
CA PHE A 41 23.22 -1.00 -89.47
C PHE A 41 23.95 0.14 -88.76
N ALA A 42 24.42 1.14 -89.51
CA ALA A 42 25.00 2.35 -88.91
C ALA A 42 23.96 3.12 -88.08
N GLY A 43 22.71 3.20 -88.57
CA GLY A 43 21.58 3.79 -87.84
C GLY A 43 21.21 3.02 -86.57
N GLU A 44 21.17 1.68 -86.63
CA GLU A 44 20.89 0.83 -85.48
C GLU A 44 21.98 0.94 -84.41
N ILE A 45 23.26 0.91 -84.78
CA ILE A 45 24.40 1.10 -83.87
C ILE A 45 24.29 2.47 -83.16
N ALA A 46 23.94 3.53 -83.90
CA ALA A 46 23.74 4.86 -83.32
C ALA A 46 22.53 4.91 -82.37
N SER A 47 21.50 4.10 -82.61
CA SER A 47 20.34 3.99 -81.72
C SER A 47 20.68 3.22 -80.43
N ILE A 48 21.42 2.11 -80.54
CA ILE A 48 21.88 1.30 -79.41
C ILE A 48 22.80 2.12 -78.52
N THR A 49 23.73 2.87 -79.12
CA THR A 49 24.63 3.76 -78.38
C THR A 49 23.85 4.80 -77.57
N ARG A 50 22.81 5.40 -78.17
CA ARG A 50 21.92 6.34 -77.46
C ARG A 50 21.12 5.67 -76.34
N GLN A 51 20.64 4.44 -76.54
CA GLN A 51 19.90 3.70 -75.51
C GLN A 51 20.81 3.29 -74.34
N ILE A 52 22.04 2.88 -74.62
CA ILE A 52 23.04 2.57 -73.58
C ILE A 52 23.34 3.81 -72.74
N GLU A 53 23.54 4.96 -73.39
CA GLU A 53 23.80 6.22 -72.69
C GLU A 53 22.59 6.66 -71.86
N ALA A 54 21.37 6.56 -72.40
CA ALA A 54 20.14 6.86 -71.65
C ALA A 54 19.91 5.90 -70.46
N THR A 55 20.23 4.61 -70.65
CA THR A 55 20.13 3.60 -69.57
C THR A 55 21.15 3.89 -68.49
N ARG A 56 22.39 4.26 -68.86
CA ARG A 56 23.42 4.67 -67.91
C ARG A 56 23.00 5.91 -67.11
N GLN A 57 22.50 6.94 -67.78
CA GLN A 57 22.00 8.16 -67.11
C GLN A 57 20.84 7.87 -66.16
N THR A 58 20.04 6.83 -66.43
CA THR A 58 18.98 6.38 -65.53
C THR A 58 19.53 5.57 -64.35
N LEU A 59 20.54 4.73 -64.55
CA LEU A 59 21.11 3.86 -63.52
C LEU A 59 22.06 4.58 -62.55
N GLU A 60 22.81 5.57 -63.02
CA GLU A 60 23.76 6.34 -62.21
C GLU A 60 23.12 6.90 -60.92
N PRO A 61 21.96 7.59 -60.94
CA PRO A 61 21.33 8.07 -59.71
C PRO A 61 20.78 6.95 -58.80
N LEU A 62 20.39 5.79 -59.36
CA LEU A 62 19.98 4.64 -58.53
C LEU A 62 21.18 4.04 -57.81
N ILE A 63 22.32 3.93 -58.48
CA ILE A 63 23.57 3.42 -57.88
C ILE A 63 24.04 4.39 -56.78
N GLU A 64 23.99 5.69 -57.01
CA GLU A 64 24.32 6.71 -56.00
C GLU A 64 23.35 6.73 -54.82
N ALA A 65 22.06 6.44 -55.04
CA ALA A 65 21.06 6.39 -53.98
C ALA A 65 21.08 5.08 -53.16
N THR A 66 21.69 4.00 -53.68
CA THR A 66 21.71 2.68 -53.04
C THR A 66 22.41 2.69 -51.66
N PRO A 67 23.59 3.31 -51.48
CA PRO A 67 24.22 3.42 -50.16
C PRO A 67 23.33 4.12 -49.12
N ALA A 68 22.63 5.19 -49.51
CA ALA A 68 21.76 5.93 -48.61
C ALA A 68 20.53 5.11 -48.19
N ALA A 69 19.97 4.30 -49.10
CA ALA A 69 18.88 3.39 -48.78
C ALA A 69 19.33 2.25 -47.85
N LEU A 70 20.53 1.70 -48.07
CA LEU A 70 21.10 0.66 -47.20
C LEU A 70 21.37 1.19 -45.79
N ASP A 71 21.93 2.40 -45.67
CA ASP A 71 22.18 3.07 -44.39
C ASP A 71 20.87 3.36 -43.63
N GLN A 72 19.78 3.71 -44.33
CA GLN A 72 18.46 3.84 -43.70
C GLN A 72 17.93 2.51 -43.18
N VAL A 73 18.10 1.43 -43.94
CA VAL A 73 17.68 0.09 -43.51
C VAL A 73 18.48 -0.36 -42.30
N GLU A 74 19.79 -0.11 -42.26
CA GLU A 74 20.65 -0.40 -41.10
C GLU A 74 20.19 0.38 -39.86
N ARG A 75 19.98 1.71 -39.99
CA ARG A 75 19.44 2.54 -38.90
C ARG A 75 18.07 2.09 -38.40
N VAL A 76 17.22 1.58 -39.28
CA VAL A 76 15.92 1.00 -38.88
C VAL A 76 16.13 -0.33 -38.16
N GLN A 77 16.99 -1.20 -38.68
CA GLN A 77 17.31 -2.50 -38.07
C GLN A 77 17.95 -2.36 -36.68
N GLU A 78 18.75 -1.32 -36.43
CA GLU A 78 19.30 -1.02 -35.10
C GLU A 78 18.22 -0.59 -34.10
N ARG A 79 17.20 0.14 -34.55
CA ARG A 79 16.12 0.66 -33.69
C ARG A 79 15.01 -0.34 -33.42
N VAL A 80 14.77 -1.29 -34.33
CA VAL A 80 13.72 -2.30 -34.17
C VAL A 80 13.87 -3.08 -32.85
N PRO A 81 15.06 -3.60 -32.47
CA PRO A 81 15.25 -4.27 -31.18
C PRO A 81 14.90 -3.40 -29.97
N GLU A 82 15.26 -2.12 -29.99
CA GLU A 82 14.97 -1.19 -28.90
C GLU A 82 13.46 -0.97 -28.73
N ILE A 83 12.75 -0.74 -29.85
CA ILE A 83 11.29 -0.59 -29.86
C ILE A 83 10.60 -1.88 -29.40
N LEU A 84 11.09 -3.05 -29.83
CA LEU A 84 10.55 -4.34 -29.38
C LEU A 84 10.77 -4.56 -27.88
N ALA A 85 11.94 -4.20 -27.36
CA ALA A 85 12.23 -4.27 -25.93
C ALA A 85 11.40 -3.28 -25.09
N GLU A 86 11.07 -2.11 -25.63
CA GLU A 86 10.13 -1.18 -25.02
C GLU A 86 8.69 -1.72 -25.02
N LEU A 87 8.23 -2.29 -26.14
CA LEU A 87 6.92 -2.93 -26.22
C LEU A 87 6.79 -4.12 -25.27
N GLU A 88 7.86 -4.89 -25.06
CA GLU A 88 7.87 -6.00 -24.12
C GLU A 88 7.73 -5.51 -22.67
N ARG A 89 8.40 -4.40 -22.31
CA ARG A 89 8.21 -3.72 -21.01
C ARG A 89 6.77 -3.24 -20.83
N TYR A 90 6.17 -2.60 -21.85
CA TYR A 90 4.77 -2.20 -21.80
C TYR A 90 3.81 -3.39 -21.65
N ARG A 91 4.10 -4.50 -22.31
CA ARG A 91 3.28 -5.71 -22.24
C ARG A 91 3.22 -6.31 -20.83
N VAL A 92 4.27 -6.10 -20.02
CA VAL A 92 4.32 -6.52 -18.61
C VAL A 92 3.63 -5.50 -17.70
N LEU A 93 3.80 -4.20 -17.94
CA LEU A 93 3.22 -3.14 -17.10
C LEU A 93 1.69 -3.04 -17.23
N VAL A 94 1.14 -3.25 -18.42
CA VAL A 94 -0.31 -3.14 -18.66
C VAL A 94 -1.13 -4.07 -17.74
N PRO A 95 -0.84 -5.38 -17.62
CA PRO A 95 -1.60 -6.24 -16.70
C PRO A 95 -1.40 -5.87 -15.23
N GLU A 96 -0.23 -5.40 -14.80
CA GLU A 96 -0.03 -4.91 -13.43
C GLU A 96 -0.92 -3.71 -13.14
N PHE A 97 -0.96 -2.73 -14.05
CA PHE A 97 -1.81 -1.55 -13.91
C PHE A 97 -3.30 -1.90 -13.91
N LEU A 98 -3.71 -2.87 -14.75
CA LEU A 98 -5.10 -3.36 -14.76
C LEU A 98 -5.46 -4.08 -13.45
N ALA A 99 -4.53 -4.86 -12.89
CA ALA A 99 -4.73 -5.53 -11.60
C ALA A 99 -4.84 -4.52 -10.45
N GLU A 100 -4.05 -3.46 -10.46
CA GLU A 100 -4.15 -2.37 -9.49
C GLU A 100 -5.51 -1.66 -9.60
N ILE A 101 -5.97 -1.35 -10.81
CA ILE A 101 -7.30 -0.76 -11.03
C ILE A 101 -8.41 -1.68 -10.50
N GLU A 102 -8.30 -2.99 -10.72
CA GLU A 102 -9.27 -3.96 -10.23
C GLU A 102 -9.27 -4.03 -8.69
N ALA A 103 -8.09 -4.01 -8.06
CA ALA A 103 -7.95 -3.95 -6.62
C ALA A 103 -8.55 -2.66 -6.02
N VAL A 104 -8.29 -1.51 -6.63
CA VAL A 104 -8.89 -0.23 -6.23
C VAL A 104 -10.40 -0.28 -6.39
N ARG A 105 -10.90 -0.75 -7.54
CA ARG A 105 -12.34 -0.87 -7.81
C ARG A 105 -13.03 -1.80 -6.82
N ALA A 106 -12.37 -2.86 -6.36
CA ALA A 106 -12.89 -3.77 -5.35
C ALA A 106 -12.98 -3.11 -3.96
N GLN A 107 -12.10 -2.16 -3.64
CA GLN A 107 -12.08 -1.45 -2.35
C GLN A 107 -13.07 -0.27 -2.29
N VAL A 108 -13.42 0.34 -3.43
CA VAL A 108 -14.33 1.49 -3.49
C VAL A 108 -15.68 1.23 -2.80
N PRO A 109 -16.39 0.09 -3.02
CA PRO A 109 -17.65 -0.18 -2.34
C PRO A 109 -17.51 -0.23 -0.81
N THR A 110 -16.44 -0.85 -0.30
CA THR A 110 -16.16 -0.93 1.14
C THR A 110 -15.89 0.45 1.72
N ALA A 111 -15.09 1.27 1.03
CA ALA A 111 -14.84 2.66 1.43
C ALA A 111 -16.14 3.47 1.47
N LEU A 112 -17.00 3.37 0.45
CA LEU A 112 -18.30 4.04 0.43
C LEU A 112 -19.21 3.56 1.56
N ALA A 113 -19.27 2.26 1.83
CA ALA A 113 -20.04 1.71 2.94
C ALA A 113 -19.54 2.25 4.31
N SER A 114 -18.23 2.40 4.49
CA SER A 114 -17.67 2.97 5.70
C SER A 114 -18.07 4.44 5.89
N VAL A 115 -18.09 5.23 4.81
CA VAL A 115 -18.55 6.63 4.86
C VAL A 115 -20.01 6.70 5.26
N THR A 116 -20.88 5.88 4.64
CA THR A 116 -22.30 5.84 5.01
C THR A 116 -22.50 5.43 6.47
N ALA A 117 -21.75 4.45 6.98
CA ALA A 117 -21.82 4.04 8.38
C ALA A 117 -21.36 5.15 9.34
N ILE A 118 -20.36 5.95 8.95
CA ILE A 118 -19.93 7.12 9.73
C ILE A 118 -21.01 8.19 9.73
N GLU A 119 -21.63 8.48 8.58
CA GLU A 119 -22.73 9.44 8.48
C GLU A 119 -23.90 9.06 9.39
N GLU A 120 -24.28 7.78 9.43
CA GLU A 120 -25.32 7.28 10.33
C GLU A 120 -24.96 7.43 11.81
N ARG A 121 -23.71 7.12 12.19
CA ARG A 121 -23.22 7.30 13.57
C ARG A 121 -23.21 8.78 13.97
N VAL A 122 -22.78 9.66 13.09
CA VAL A 122 -22.80 11.11 13.34
C VAL A 122 -24.23 11.61 13.52
N ALA A 123 -25.17 11.15 12.68
CA ALA A 123 -26.58 11.49 12.82
C ALA A 123 -27.17 11.01 14.16
N ALA A 124 -26.84 9.79 14.59
CA ALA A 124 -27.25 9.26 15.89
C ALA A 124 -26.69 10.09 17.05
N LEU A 125 -25.39 10.42 17.01
CA LEU A 125 -24.75 11.25 18.04
C LEU A 125 -25.37 12.65 18.12
N GLN A 126 -25.69 13.25 16.97
CA GLN A 126 -26.38 14.53 16.90
C GLN A 126 -27.79 14.47 17.51
N ALA A 127 -28.49 13.34 17.36
CA ALA A 127 -29.80 13.13 17.96
C ALA A 127 -29.73 12.94 19.49
N ASP A 128 -28.65 12.34 20.00
CA ASP A 128 -28.44 12.10 21.43
C ASP A 128 -27.88 13.32 22.19
N LEU A 129 -27.24 14.25 21.49
CA LEU A 129 -26.62 15.45 22.06
C LEU A 129 -27.56 16.23 23.02
N PRO A 130 -28.83 16.51 22.66
CA PRO A 130 -29.75 17.25 23.54
C PRO A 130 -30.01 16.51 24.87
N ARG A 131 -30.07 15.18 24.84
CA ARG A 131 -30.27 14.36 26.03
C ARG A 131 -29.03 14.37 26.93
N ILE A 132 -27.83 14.31 26.35
CA ILE A 132 -26.58 14.40 27.11
C ILE A 132 -26.46 15.77 27.79
N LEU A 133 -26.83 16.83 27.07
CA LEU A 133 -26.87 18.19 27.63
C LEU A 133 -27.89 18.29 28.77
N SER A 134 -29.10 17.74 28.61
CA SER A 134 -30.11 17.79 29.67
C SER A 134 -29.70 17.03 30.93
N VAL A 135 -29.09 15.85 30.79
CA VAL A 135 -28.57 15.08 31.94
C VAL A 135 -27.46 15.85 32.66
N SER A 136 -26.60 16.52 31.91
CA SER A 136 -25.52 17.34 32.48
C SER A 136 -26.08 18.55 33.25
N GLU A 137 -27.08 19.22 32.70
CA GLU A 137 -27.78 20.33 33.37
C GLU A 137 -28.47 19.86 34.67
N GLU A 138 -29.14 18.71 34.63
CA GLU A 138 -29.81 18.12 35.78
C GLU A 138 -28.82 17.69 36.87
N ALA A 139 -27.70 17.08 36.49
CA ALA A 139 -26.62 16.72 37.40
C ALA A 139 -26.01 17.97 38.09
N ILE A 140 -25.79 19.05 37.33
CA ILE A 140 -25.31 20.33 37.89
C ILE A 140 -26.34 20.88 38.91
N ALA A 141 -27.63 20.78 38.61
CA ALA A 141 -28.68 21.23 39.52
C ALA A 141 -28.70 20.41 40.82
N THR A 142 -28.61 19.08 40.74
CA THR A 142 -28.58 18.21 41.94
C THR A 142 -27.35 18.45 42.79
N VAL A 143 -26.17 18.63 42.19
CA VAL A 143 -24.95 18.95 42.92
C VAL A 143 -25.08 20.29 43.67
N ARG A 144 -25.68 21.30 43.04
CA ARG A 144 -25.94 22.60 43.70
C ARG A 144 -26.92 22.47 44.87
N GLU A 145 -27.95 21.66 44.73
CA GLU A 145 -28.91 21.41 45.82
C GLU A 145 -28.25 20.68 46.98
N ALA A 146 -27.45 19.65 46.70
CA ALA A 146 -26.67 18.94 47.70
C ALA A 146 -25.70 19.87 48.44
N ASP A 147 -24.99 20.74 47.72
CA ASP A 147 -24.09 21.74 48.32
C ASP A 147 -24.84 22.69 49.25
N ALA A 148 -26.01 23.19 48.83
CA ALA A 148 -26.85 24.03 49.68
C ALA A 148 -27.33 23.31 50.95
N SER A 149 -27.70 22.03 50.83
CA SER A 149 -28.09 21.21 51.99
C SER A 149 -26.93 20.98 52.96
N ILE A 150 -25.72 20.71 52.43
CA ILE A 150 -24.50 20.56 53.24
C ILE A 150 -24.19 21.86 53.97
N GLN A 151 -24.23 23.01 53.28
CA GLN A 151 -24.01 24.31 53.91
C GLN A 151 -25.02 24.58 55.04
N HIS A 152 -26.29 24.23 54.83
CA HIS A 152 -27.31 24.34 55.88
C HIS A 152 -27.01 23.43 57.08
N GLY A 153 -26.65 22.17 56.83
CA GLY A 153 -26.27 21.23 57.88
C GLY A 153 -25.05 21.70 58.67
N VAL A 154 -24.01 22.21 57.99
CA VAL A 154 -22.82 22.78 58.61
C VAL A 154 -23.16 23.98 59.49
N ALA A 155 -24.11 24.83 59.08
CA ALA A 155 -24.55 25.97 59.87
C ALA A 155 -25.26 25.60 61.18
N LEU A 156 -25.87 24.40 61.26
CA LEU A 156 -26.55 23.89 62.46
C LEU A 156 -25.61 23.19 63.45
N VAL A 157 -24.40 22.81 63.02
CA VAL A 157 -23.41 22.12 63.86
C VAL A 157 -23.10 22.89 65.16
N PRO A 158 -22.86 24.22 65.16
CA PRO A 158 -22.58 24.95 66.39
C PRO A 158 -23.74 24.91 67.39
N GLU A 159 -24.99 24.95 66.92
CA GLU A 159 -26.18 24.91 67.77
C GLU A 159 -26.30 23.53 68.45
N ILE A 160 -26.17 22.45 67.67
CA ILE A 160 -26.18 21.06 68.19
C ILE A 160 -25.03 20.83 69.18
N LEU A 161 -23.84 21.36 68.89
CA LEU A 161 -22.69 21.25 69.81
C LEU A 161 -22.97 21.98 71.14
N SER A 162 -23.59 23.16 71.09
CA SER A 162 -23.95 23.92 72.29
C SER A 162 -25.07 23.26 73.11
N GLU A 163 -26.07 22.65 72.45
CA GLU A 163 -27.10 21.87 73.13
C GLU A 163 -26.50 20.62 73.79
N SER A 164 -25.56 19.94 73.11
CA SER A 164 -24.84 18.82 73.69
C SER A 164 -23.98 19.22 74.89
N GLU A 165 -23.38 20.41 74.89
CA GLU A 165 -22.61 20.93 76.02
C GLU A 165 -23.52 21.24 77.21
N ALA A 166 -24.65 21.92 76.98
CA ALA A 166 -25.66 22.18 78.01
C ALA A 166 -26.24 20.88 78.61
N LEU A 167 -26.44 19.85 77.78
CA LEU A 167 -26.90 18.54 78.26
C LEU A 167 -25.84 17.86 79.14
N ARG A 168 -24.56 17.96 78.80
CA ARG A 168 -23.46 17.44 79.64
C ARG A 168 -23.42 18.11 81.02
N ASP A 169 -23.73 19.39 81.10
CA ASP A 169 -23.79 20.12 82.36
C ASP A 169 -25.00 19.72 83.23
N THR A 170 -26.06 19.20 82.61
CA THR A 170 -27.31 18.84 83.29
C THR A 170 -27.36 17.35 83.67
N ILE A 171 -26.46 16.52 83.14
CA ILE A 171 -26.38 15.10 83.47
C ILE A 171 -25.70 14.92 84.84
N PRO A 172 -26.36 14.31 85.85
CA PRO A 172 -25.75 14.01 87.14
C PRO A 172 -24.55 13.04 86.96
N PRO A 173 -23.57 13.02 87.89
CA PRO A 173 -22.39 12.14 87.85
C PRO A 173 -22.71 10.64 88.05
N SER A 174 -23.94 10.20 87.74
CA SER A 174 -24.34 8.80 87.69
C SER A 174 -23.85 8.05 86.44
N LEU A 175 -23.10 8.70 85.53
CA LEU A 175 -22.51 8.06 84.34
C LEU A 175 -21.28 7.17 84.65
N ASP A 176 -20.61 7.32 85.79
CA ASP A 176 -19.52 6.41 86.20
C ASP A 176 -19.97 4.94 86.27
N ARG A 177 -21.27 4.70 86.45
CA ARG A 177 -21.88 3.35 86.44
C ARG A 177 -22.15 2.81 85.03
N LEU A 178 -22.26 3.67 84.02
CA LEU A 178 -22.44 3.27 82.63
C LEU A 178 -21.11 2.95 81.94
N ASP A 179 -20.01 3.59 82.34
CA ASP A 179 -18.68 3.26 81.84
C ASP A 179 -18.25 1.83 82.20
N ALA A 180 -18.61 1.36 83.41
CA ALA A 180 -18.42 -0.03 83.81
C ALA A 180 -19.27 -1.04 83.01
N LEU A 181 -20.42 -0.62 82.47
CA LEU A 181 -21.27 -1.44 81.59
C LEU A 181 -20.81 -1.40 80.13
N LEU A 182 -20.27 -0.27 79.65
CA LEU A 182 -19.69 -0.11 78.31
C LEU A 182 -18.36 -0.86 78.16
N GLU A 183 -17.55 -0.93 79.21
CA GLU A 183 -16.31 -1.71 79.21
C GLU A 183 -16.58 -3.23 79.18
N GLY A 184 -17.67 -3.68 79.80
CA GLY A 184 -18.20 -5.04 79.69
C GLY A 184 -18.75 -5.37 78.28
N ALA A 185 -19.48 -4.42 77.66
CA ALA A 185 -20.02 -4.57 76.30
C ALA A 185 -18.93 -4.52 75.22
N SER A 186 -17.90 -3.68 75.39
CA SER A 186 -16.70 -3.60 74.54
C SER A 186 -15.92 -4.93 74.49
N LYS A 187 -15.78 -5.60 75.64
CA LYS A 187 -15.11 -6.91 75.75
C LYS A 187 -15.92 -8.04 75.12
N ALA A 188 -17.25 -7.99 75.20
CA ALA A 188 -18.15 -8.94 74.53
C ALA A 188 -18.20 -8.73 73.01
N SER A 189 -18.14 -7.49 72.52
CA SER A 189 -18.13 -7.16 71.09
C SER A 189 -16.80 -7.56 70.40
N LYS A 190 -15.65 -7.34 71.07
CA LYS A 190 -14.32 -7.77 70.58
C LYS A 190 -14.16 -9.30 70.48
N SER A 191 -14.98 -10.08 71.18
CA SER A 191 -14.96 -11.55 71.14
C SER A 191 -16.03 -12.15 70.23
N ALA A 192 -17.06 -11.39 69.85
CA ALA A 192 -18.07 -11.79 68.86
C ALA A 192 -17.75 -11.33 67.41
N GLY A 193 -16.93 -10.29 67.22
CA GLY A 193 -16.63 -9.70 65.89
C GLY A 193 -15.59 -10.41 65.01
N ARG A 194 -15.09 -11.60 65.38
CA ARG A 194 -14.15 -12.39 64.54
C ARG A 194 -14.80 -13.51 63.73
N GLY A 195 -16.13 -13.60 63.74
CA GLY A 195 -16.88 -14.49 62.87
C GLY A 195 -17.87 -13.69 62.03
N VAL A 196 -17.90 -13.96 60.72
CA VAL A 196 -18.94 -13.54 59.77
C VAL A 196 -18.76 -12.14 59.15
N TRP A 197 -17.79 -12.03 58.23
CA TRP A 197 -17.95 -11.26 57.00
C TRP A 197 -17.42 -12.11 55.83
N ARG A 198 -18.21 -13.10 55.42
CA ARG A 198 -17.99 -13.88 54.19
C ARG A 198 -19.19 -13.81 53.24
N GLY A 199 -20.01 -12.77 53.37
CA GLY A 199 -21.18 -12.60 52.53
C GLY A 199 -21.45 -11.12 52.31
N PHE A 200 -21.74 -10.79 51.05
CA PHE A 200 -22.29 -9.52 50.59
C PHE A 200 -21.31 -8.43 50.12
N ILE A 201 -20.41 -8.76 49.18
CA ILE A 201 -20.25 -8.00 47.92
C ILE A 201 -19.97 -9.03 46.81
N ARG A 202 -21.02 -9.52 46.17
CA ARG A 202 -20.95 -10.27 44.91
C ARG A 202 -21.40 -9.30 43.83
N GLY A 203 -20.45 -8.57 43.26
CA GLY A 203 -20.76 -7.50 42.34
C GLY A 203 -19.56 -6.61 42.04
N VAL A 204 -18.42 -7.22 41.73
CA VAL A 204 -17.35 -6.58 40.96
C VAL A 204 -16.87 -7.65 40.02
N ILE A 205 -17.10 -7.44 38.73
CA ILE A 205 -16.40 -8.14 37.66
C ILE A 205 -14.92 -7.91 37.95
N SER A 206 -14.22 -8.94 38.44
CA SER A 206 -12.77 -8.99 38.37
C SER A 206 -12.44 -9.12 36.89
N THR A 207 -12.39 -7.99 36.20
CA THR A 207 -11.96 -7.93 34.81
C THR A 207 -10.52 -8.46 34.76
N PRO A 208 -10.17 -9.29 33.76
CA PRO A 208 -8.81 -9.80 33.54
C PRO A 208 -7.83 -8.72 33.03
N LEU A 209 -8.02 -7.47 33.45
CA LEU A 209 -7.25 -6.29 32.99
C LEU A 209 -5.99 -6.03 33.83
N ASP A 210 -5.71 -6.85 34.84
CA ASP A 210 -4.55 -6.65 35.73
C ASP A 210 -3.22 -7.11 35.11
N LEU A 211 -3.25 -7.74 33.93
CA LEU A 211 -2.09 -8.26 33.21
C LEU A 211 -1.01 -7.19 32.95
N LEU A 212 -1.42 -5.93 32.75
CA LEU A 212 -0.51 -4.81 32.49
C LEU A 212 -0.67 -3.64 33.47
N ARG A 213 -1.35 -3.76 34.62
CA ARG A 213 -1.58 -2.57 35.49
C ARG A 213 -0.30 -1.99 36.11
N ASP A 214 0.67 -2.83 36.47
CA ASP A 214 2.01 -2.38 36.89
C ASP A 214 2.92 -2.09 35.68
N ALA A 215 2.59 -2.64 34.51
CA ALA A 215 3.22 -2.28 33.25
C ALA A 215 2.66 -0.96 32.68
N GLU A 216 1.49 -0.51 33.12
CA GLU A 216 0.78 0.70 32.72
C GLU A 216 1.61 1.91 33.14
N GLU A 217 2.13 1.95 34.37
CA GLU A 217 2.99 3.05 34.81
C GLU A 217 4.37 3.07 34.12
N ALA A 218 4.88 1.91 33.73
CA ALA A 218 6.14 1.78 32.99
C ALA A 218 5.99 2.07 31.48
N LEU A 219 4.82 1.79 30.90
CA LEU A 219 4.48 2.03 29.50
C LEU A 219 3.87 3.42 29.27
N LEU A 220 3.10 3.98 30.21
CA LEU A 220 2.65 5.38 30.20
C LEU A 220 3.82 6.37 30.32
N ARG A 221 4.95 5.94 30.90
CA ARG A 221 6.21 6.68 30.87
C ARG A 221 7.06 6.39 29.62
N SER A 222 6.70 5.37 28.83
CA SER A 222 7.38 5.10 27.57
C SER A 222 6.97 6.16 26.56
N VAL A 223 7.97 6.67 25.84
CA VAL A 223 7.97 7.90 25.04
C VAL A 223 6.99 7.86 23.84
N VAL A 224 6.37 6.70 23.58
CA VAL A 224 5.73 6.30 22.32
C VAL A 224 4.49 7.10 21.98
N PHE A 225 3.65 7.38 22.97
CA PHE A 225 2.37 8.04 22.73
C PHE A 225 2.43 9.56 22.93
N ASP A 226 3.54 10.14 23.37
CA ASP A 226 3.67 11.58 23.65
C ASP A 226 2.51 12.13 24.52
N GLY A 227 2.03 11.32 25.49
CA GLY A 227 0.87 11.64 26.33
C GLY A 227 -0.51 11.52 25.66
N LYS A 228 -0.60 10.96 24.45
CA LYS A 228 -1.84 10.73 23.68
C LYS A 228 -2.42 9.31 23.81
N ALA A 229 -1.88 8.48 24.71
CA ALA A 229 -2.47 7.18 25.02
C ALA A 229 -3.72 7.38 25.89
N SER A 230 -4.82 6.74 25.54
CA SER A 230 -6.03 6.74 26.37
C SER A 230 -6.15 5.42 27.16
N PRO A 231 -6.87 5.39 28.30
CA PRO A 231 -7.17 4.16 29.03
C PRO A 231 -7.75 3.04 28.14
N GLU A 232 -8.54 3.40 27.14
CA GLU A 232 -9.16 2.47 26.18
C GLU A 232 -8.13 1.83 25.22
N ASP A 233 -7.00 2.49 24.94
CA ASP A 233 -5.88 1.88 24.20
C ASP A 233 -5.31 0.71 24.99
N PHE A 234 -5.20 0.86 26.32
CA PHE A 234 -4.70 -0.19 27.21
C PHE A 234 -5.70 -1.34 27.36
N GLU A 235 -7.00 -1.03 27.41
CA GLU A 235 -8.04 -2.06 27.43
C GLU A 235 -7.98 -2.94 26.18
N SER A 236 -7.88 -2.33 25.01
CA SER A 236 -7.80 -3.03 23.71
C SER A 236 -6.55 -3.92 23.62
N LEU A 237 -5.40 -3.42 24.07
CA LEU A 237 -4.15 -4.17 24.09
C LEU A 237 -4.20 -5.36 25.07
N ASN A 238 -4.76 -5.15 26.27
CA ASN A 238 -4.88 -6.19 27.29
C ASN A 238 -5.82 -7.31 26.86
N GLU A 239 -6.96 -6.98 26.25
CA GLU A 239 -7.91 -7.96 25.73
C GLU A 239 -7.25 -8.88 24.71
N VAL A 240 -6.55 -8.31 23.73
CA VAL A 240 -5.84 -9.09 22.72
C VAL A 240 -4.69 -9.93 23.30
N ALA A 241 -3.98 -9.41 24.31
CA ALA A 241 -2.94 -10.16 24.99
C ALA A 241 -3.52 -11.36 25.77
N ASP A 242 -4.62 -11.17 26.51
CA ASP A 242 -5.27 -12.25 27.28
C ASP A 242 -5.84 -13.33 26.36
N GLU A 243 -6.45 -12.94 25.25
CA GLU A 243 -6.93 -13.88 24.23
C GLU A 243 -5.79 -14.69 23.59
N LEU A 244 -4.69 -14.03 23.23
CA LEU A 244 -3.50 -14.68 22.67
C LEU A 244 -2.86 -15.65 23.68
N LEU A 245 -2.87 -15.30 24.97
CA LEU A 245 -2.35 -16.14 26.04
C LEU A 245 -3.30 -17.31 26.36
N SER A 246 -4.60 -17.15 26.14
CA SER A 246 -5.60 -18.21 26.39
C SER A 246 -5.78 -19.17 25.21
N THR A 247 -5.41 -18.75 24.00
CA THR A 247 -5.62 -19.54 22.77
C THR A 247 -4.41 -20.42 22.43
N GLU A 248 -4.63 -21.73 22.32
CA GLU A 248 -3.58 -22.66 21.85
C GLU A 248 -3.39 -22.56 20.33
N GLY A 249 -2.14 -22.46 19.88
CA GLY A 249 -1.78 -22.46 18.45
C GLY A 249 -1.74 -21.08 17.78
N GLU A 250 -2.27 -20.03 18.41
CA GLU A 250 -2.17 -18.65 17.92
C GLU A 250 -0.84 -18.03 18.38
N THR A 251 -0.14 -17.35 17.46
CA THR A 251 1.19 -16.76 17.71
C THR A 251 1.21 -15.24 17.58
N GLN A 252 0.18 -14.64 17.00
CA GLN A 252 0.10 -13.20 16.84
C GLN A 252 -1.35 -12.76 16.76
N ARG A 253 -1.63 -11.57 17.31
CA ARG A 253 -2.88 -10.84 17.08
C ARG A 253 -2.65 -9.35 16.96
N ASP A 254 -3.48 -8.71 16.15
CA ASP A 254 -3.50 -7.27 15.97
C ASP A 254 -4.61 -6.64 16.82
N TRP A 255 -4.38 -5.41 17.28
CA TRP A 255 -5.35 -4.62 18.04
C TRP A 255 -5.43 -3.21 17.46
N VAL A 256 -6.61 -2.61 17.52
CA VAL A 256 -6.86 -1.23 17.09
C VAL A 256 -7.90 -0.62 18.01
N ASN A 257 -7.59 0.52 18.62
CA ASN A 257 -8.58 1.32 19.32
C ASN A 257 -9.32 2.22 18.32
N PRO A 258 -10.64 2.01 18.11
CA PRO A 258 -11.42 2.80 17.16
C PRO A 258 -11.58 4.28 17.56
N SER A 259 -11.41 4.61 18.84
CA SER A 259 -11.59 5.97 19.37
C SER A 259 -10.39 6.86 19.09
N THR A 260 -9.18 6.33 19.29
CA THR A 260 -7.92 7.07 19.11
C THR A 260 -7.32 6.85 17.72
N GLY A 261 -7.60 5.70 17.10
CA GLY A 261 -6.94 5.22 15.89
C GLY A 261 -5.54 4.66 16.15
N ASN A 262 -5.14 4.52 17.41
CA ASN A 262 -3.93 3.80 17.79
C ASN A 262 -4.17 2.30 17.62
N GLY A 263 -3.12 1.55 17.33
CA GLY A 263 -3.20 0.11 17.24
C GLY A 263 -1.84 -0.54 17.39
N GLY A 264 -1.73 -1.77 16.92
CA GLY A 264 -0.50 -2.52 17.02
C GLY A 264 -0.71 -4.02 16.91
N SER A 265 0.27 -4.78 17.37
CA SER A 265 0.19 -6.23 17.42
C SER A 265 0.86 -6.78 18.67
N VAL A 266 0.41 -7.95 19.11
CA VAL A 266 1.01 -8.74 20.17
C VAL A 266 1.39 -10.09 19.55
N GLU A 267 2.66 -10.44 19.64
CA GLU A 267 3.22 -11.69 19.12
C GLU A 267 3.79 -12.53 20.26
N LEU A 268 3.43 -13.80 20.30
CA LEU A 268 4.00 -14.79 21.19
C LEU A 268 5.31 -15.34 20.60
N VAL A 269 6.42 -14.88 21.16
CA VAL A 269 7.78 -15.20 20.70
C VAL A 269 8.27 -16.52 21.27
N ASP A 270 7.96 -16.82 22.53
CA ASP A 270 8.51 -17.98 23.22
C ASP A 270 7.59 -18.50 24.32
N ARG A 271 7.67 -19.80 24.62
CA ARG A 271 6.99 -20.48 25.72
C ARG A 271 8.03 -21.28 26.51
N PHE A 272 8.16 -21.00 27.79
CA PHE A 272 9.19 -21.61 28.65
C PHE A 272 8.66 -21.77 30.07
N GLU A 273 9.38 -22.51 30.90
CA GLU A 273 9.04 -22.69 32.32
C GLU A 273 10.07 -21.95 33.19
N ARG A 274 9.60 -21.18 34.18
CA ARG A 274 10.44 -20.50 35.16
C ARG A 274 9.87 -20.76 36.55
N GLU A 275 10.70 -21.29 37.46
CA GLU A 275 10.31 -21.56 38.85
C GLU A 275 9.07 -22.48 38.97
N GLY A 276 8.88 -23.41 38.03
CA GLY A 276 7.71 -24.29 38.01
C GLY A 276 6.43 -23.64 37.47
N ARG A 277 6.53 -22.43 36.90
CA ARG A 277 5.42 -21.68 36.30
C ARG A 277 5.58 -21.62 34.80
N GLU A 278 4.47 -21.77 34.07
CA GLU A 278 4.44 -21.57 32.63
C GLU A 278 4.61 -20.09 32.34
N CYS A 279 5.60 -19.73 31.52
CA CYS A 279 5.91 -18.37 31.14
C CYS A 279 5.96 -18.23 29.62
N ARG A 280 5.65 -17.02 29.17
CA ARG A 280 5.53 -16.66 27.78
C ARG A 280 6.21 -15.32 27.51
N ARG A 281 6.96 -15.25 26.42
CA ARG A 281 7.58 -14.01 25.96
C ARG A 281 6.72 -13.41 24.85
N LEU A 282 6.29 -12.18 25.06
CA LEU A 282 5.51 -11.40 24.13
C LEU A 282 6.39 -10.32 23.49
N ARG A 283 6.23 -10.11 22.19
CA ARG A 283 6.67 -8.90 21.48
C ARG A 283 5.42 -8.07 21.24
N VAL A 284 5.41 -6.85 21.78
CA VAL A 284 4.31 -5.90 21.61
C VAL A 284 4.79 -4.80 20.68
N VAL A 285 4.08 -4.61 19.57
CA VAL A 285 4.26 -3.51 18.65
C VAL A 285 3.14 -2.51 18.90
N LEU A 286 3.51 -1.27 19.19
CA LEU A 286 2.60 -0.13 19.24
C LEU A 286 2.73 0.65 17.94
N GLN A 287 1.61 0.91 17.30
CA GLN A 287 1.48 1.70 16.10
C GLN A 287 0.56 2.90 16.42
N PRO A 288 1.11 4.04 16.86
CA PRO A 288 0.32 5.23 17.06
C PRO A 288 -0.23 5.75 15.72
N ARG A 289 -1.36 6.48 15.78
CA ARG A 289 -1.95 7.12 14.60
C ARG A 289 -0.99 8.13 13.95
N GLU A 290 -0.23 8.84 14.77
CA GLU A 290 0.79 9.80 14.37
C GLU A 290 2.13 9.37 14.96
N GLY A 291 3.03 8.84 14.13
CA GLY A 291 4.35 8.38 14.57
C GLY A 291 4.81 7.10 13.87
N GLY A 292 6.03 6.66 14.22
CA GLY A 292 6.53 5.35 13.80
C GLY A 292 6.09 4.24 14.75
N PRO A 293 6.11 2.97 14.32
CA PRO A 293 5.92 1.85 15.24
C PRO A 293 7.04 1.80 16.27
N GLU A 294 6.70 1.46 17.50
CA GLU A 294 7.66 1.08 18.53
C GLU A 294 7.39 -0.34 19.01
N GLU A 295 8.46 -1.08 19.32
CA GLU A 295 8.37 -2.45 19.80
C GLU A 295 9.00 -2.59 21.18
N PHE A 296 8.40 -3.44 22.02
CA PHE A 296 9.01 -3.85 23.27
C PHE A 296 8.69 -5.31 23.61
N GLY A 297 9.61 -5.95 24.32
CA GLY A 297 9.43 -7.30 24.84
C GLY A 297 8.85 -7.30 26.24
N LYS A 298 7.91 -8.20 26.51
CA LYS A 298 7.39 -8.51 27.85
C LYS A 298 7.47 -10.00 28.13
N THR A 299 7.69 -10.34 29.39
CA THR A 299 7.59 -11.72 29.85
C THR A 299 6.43 -11.80 30.83
N VAL A 300 5.54 -12.75 30.61
CA VAL A 300 4.41 -13.04 31.50
C VAL A 300 4.48 -14.48 32.00
N CYS A 301 4.07 -14.74 33.22
CA CYS A 301 4.03 -16.07 33.81
C CYS A 301 2.65 -16.35 34.39
N LEU A 302 2.20 -17.61 34.32
CA LEU A 302 0.94 -18.05 34.88
C LEU A 302 1.06 -18.13 36.42
N ASP A 303 0.15 -17.46 37.11
CA ASP A 303 0.06 -17.46 38.56
C ASP A 303 -0.74 -18.66 39.10
N GLU A 304 -0.77 -18.82 40.42
CA GLU A 304 -1.53 -19.91 41.09
C GLU A 304 -3.06 -19.78 40.92
N ARG A 305 -3.55 -18.62 40.48
CA ARG A 305 -4.97 -18.32 40.27
C ARG A 305 -5.39 -18.53 38.82
N GLY A 306 -4.46 -18.93 37.94
CA GLY A 306 -4.69 -19.10 36.50
C GLY A 306 -4.71 -17.80 35.72
N GLY A 307 -4.26 -16.68 36.31
CA GLY A 307 -4.02 -15.42 35.64
C GLY A 307 -2.58 -15.29 35.17
N TRP A 308 -2.33 -14.41 34.22
CA TRP A 308 -0.98 -14.10 33.74
C TRP A 308 -0.45 -12.84 34.44
N GLU A 309 0.77 -12.91 34.99
CA GLU A 309 1.45 -11.76 35.61
C GLU A 309 2.73 -11.39 34.88
N VAL A 310 3.02 -10.09 34.75
CA VAL A 310 4.28 -9.61 34.16
C VAL A 310 5.42 -9.81 35.13
N VAL A 311 6.49 -10.45 34.66
CA VAL A 311 7.74 -10.60 35.41
C VAL A 311 8.84 -9.77 34.74
N GLU A 312 9.70 -9.13 35.54
CA GLU A 312 10.86 -8.43 35.00
C GLU A 312 11.75 -9.41 34.23
N SER A 313 12.07 -9.04 32.99
CA SER A 313 13.03 -9.80 32.18
C SER A 313 14.42 -9.56 32.77
N ASP A 314 15.09 -10.64 33.17
CA ASP A 314 16.53 -10.59 33.43
C ASP A 314 17.21 -10.06 32.15
N ARG A 315 17.96 -8.97 32.29
CA ARG A 315 18.84 -8.44 31.23
C ARG A 315 20.10 -9.27 31.12
#